data_AF-A0A8X6W422-F1
#
_entry.id   AF-A0A8X6W422-F1
#
_cell.length_a   1.000
_cell.length_b   1.000
_cell.length_c   1.000
_cell.angle_alpha   90.00
_cell.angle_beta   90.00
_cell.angle_gamma   90.00
#
_symmetry.space_group_name_H-M   'P 1'
#
loop_
_entity.id
_entity.type
_entity.pdbx_description
1 polymer ?
#
loop_
_entity_poly.entity_id
_entity_poly.type
_entity_poly.pdbx_seq_one_letter_code
_entity_poly.pdbx_strand_id
1 'polypeptide(L)'
;MEPVSVSRHNRKQVLKNLYGGLRNEKPKAPRFKIGDIVRINKQKLHFEKGYEQNWRRQLFIVFEIVQRIPIVYRLKDLQGEEIKGSYYEAELQKDVDSGFYPVENVIKQRIRGGITEYFVKFLGYPEKFNDWVTDIQKV
;
A
#
# COMPACT_ATOMS: atom_id res chain seq x y z
N MET A 1 -15.53 14.77 34.89
CA MET A 1 -15.09 16.18 34.83
C MET A 1 -15.76 16.78 33.61
N GLU A 2 -16.56 17.82 33.80
CA GLU A 2 -17.34 18.43 32.72
C GLU A 2 -16.43 19.24 31.80
N PRO A 3 -16.74 19.34 30.49
CA PRO A 3 -15.90 20.08 29.54
C PRO A 3 -15.60 21.52 29.97
N VAL A 4 -16.59 22.20 30.58
CA VAL A 4 -16.47 23.59 31.04
C VAL A 4 -15.47 23.75 32.21
N SER A 5 -15.22 22.68 32.96
CA SER A 5 -14.32 22.70 34.13
C SER A 5 -12.86 22.41 33.78
N VAL A 6 -12.52 22.19 32.51
CA VAL A 6 -11.16 21.88 32.06
C VAL A 6 -10.33 23.16 31.92
N SER A 7 -9.18 23.22 32.60
CA SER A 7 -8.23 24.33 32.58
C SER A 7 -6.79 23.85 32.35
N ARG A 8 -5.84 24.77 32.15
CA ARG A 8 -4.41 24.40 31.97
C ARG A 8 -3.85 23.61 33.16
N HIS A 9 -4.33 23.89 34.37
CA HIS A 9 -3.86 23.26 35.61
C HIS A 9 -4.30 21.79 35.73
N ASN A 10 -5.55 21.47 35.35
CA ASN A 10 -6.08 20.11 35.45
C ASN A 10 -5.86 19.27 34.17
N ARG A 11 -5.24 19.84 33.13
CA ARG A 11 -4.94 19.17 31.85
C ARG A 11 -4.30 17.79 32.02
N LYS A 12 -3.30 17.66 32.90
CA LYS A 12 -2.62 16.38 33.14
C LYS A 12 -3.58 15.33 33.74
N GLN A 13 -4.43 15.74 34.66
CA GLN A 13 -5.42 14.86 35.28
C GLN A 13 -6.49 14.44 34.29
N VAL A 14 -7.01 15.38 33.48
CA VAL A 14 -7.96 15.10 32.40
C VAL A 14 -7.38 14.11 31.40
N LEU A 15 -6.15 14.35 30.94
CA LEU A 15 -5.46 13.48 29.99
C LEU A 15 -5.28 12.06 30.57
N LYS A 16 -4.89 11.95 31.84
CA LYS A 16 -4.74 10.66 32.53
C LYS A 16 -6.09 9.94 32.69
N ASN A 17 -7.16 10.66 33.01
CA ASN A 17 -8.48 10.08 33.17
C ASN A 17 -9.06 9.59 31.84
N LEU A 18 -8.90 10.36 30.76
CA LEU A 18 -9.45 10.02 29.43
C LEU A 18 -8.62 8.97 28.70
N TYR A 19 -7.29 9.05 28.78
CA TYR A 19 -6.38 8.26 27.92
C TYR A 19 -5.35 7.43 28.71
N GLY A 20 -5.40 7.44 30.04
CA GLY A 20 -4.43 6.73 30.88
C GLY A 20 -4.45 5.21 30.71
N GLY A 21 -5.62 4.63 30.37
CA GLY A 21 -5.77 3.20 30.12
C GLY A 21 -5.19 2.73 28.77
N LEU A 22 -5.19 3.60 27.75
CA LEU A 22 -4.72 3.27 26.40
C LEU A 22 -3.20 3.01 26.34
N ARG A 23 -2.44 3.48 27.34
CA ARG A 23 -0.99 3.25 27.44
C ARG A 23 -0.62 1.79 27.73
N ASN A 24 -1.55 1.00 28.24
CA ASN A 24 -1.30 -0.39 28.63
C ASN A 24 -1.69 -1.40 27.54
N GLU A 25 -2.21 -0.94 26.40
CA GLU A 25 -2.54 -1.83 25.29
C GLU A 25 -1.25 -2.40 24.70
N LYS A 26 -1.15 -3.72 24.60
CA LYS A 26 -0.06 -4.35 23.86
C LYS A 26 -0.45 -4.40 22.38
N PRO A 27 0.48 -4.12 21.45
CA PRO A 27 0.20 -4.32 20.04
C PRO A 27 -0.18 -5.79 19.81
N LYS A 28 -1.25 -6.01 19.03
CA LYS A 28 -1.67 -7.35 18.60
C LYS A 28 -0.57 -7.98 17.74
N ALA A 29 -0.61 -9.31 17.56
CA ALA A 29 0.32 -9.95 16.64
C ALA A 29 0.16 -9.38 15.22
N PRO A 30 1.26 -9.12 14.49
CA PRO A 30 1.19 -8.61 13.12
C PRO A 30 0.53 -9.64 12.20
N ARG A 31 -0.40 -9.18 11.36
CA ARG A 31 -1.09 -10.01 10.38
C ARG A 31 -0.21 -10.40 9.19
N PHE A 32 0.64 -9.47 8.74
CA PHE A 32 1.56 -9.70 7.62
C PHE A 32 2.97 -9.97 8.12
N LYS A 33 3.77 -10.63 7.27
CA LYS A 33 5.18 -10.93 7.55
C LYS A 33 6.09 -10.13 6.61
N ILE A 34 7.34 -9.95 7.03
CA ILE A 34 8.38 -9.42 6.13
C ILE A 34 8.51 -10.37 4.93
N GLY A 35 8.51 -9.80 3.73
CA GLY A 35 8.52 -10.52 2.46
C GLY A 35 7.12 -10.79 1.87
N ASP A 36 6.03 -10.57 2.61
CA ASP A 36 4.69 -10.73 2.05
C ASP A 36 4.44 -9.69 0.94
N ILE A 37 3.84 -10.15 -0.16
CA ILE A 37 3.36 -9.29 -1.24
C ILE A 37 1.98 -8.75 -0.87
N VAL A 38 1.80 -7.45 -1.03
CA VAL A 38 0.58 -6.73 -0.67
C VAL A 38 0.19 -5.68 -1.71
N ARG A 39 -1.11 -5.36 -1.75
CA ARG A 39 -1.66 -4.17 -2.43
C ARG A 39 -2.07 -3.12 -1.41
N ILE A 40 -2.01 -1.87 -1.82
CA ILE A 40 -2.45 -0.71 -1.02
C ILE A 40 -3.85 -0.30 -1.49
N ASN A 41 -4.72 0.08 -0.55
CA ASN A 41 -6.02 0.63 -0.90
C ASN A 41 -5.90 1.92 -1.74
N LYS A 42 -6.92 2.19 -2.54
CA LYS A 42 -7.10 3.48 -3.22
C LYS A 42 -7.82 4.43 -2.27
N GLN A 43 -7.39 5.68 -2.28
CA GLN A 43 -8.17 6.75 -1.68
C GLN A 43 -9.40 6.98 -2.56
N LYS A 44 -10.58 6.77 -1.99
CA LYS A 44 -11.83 7.01 -2.67
C LYS A 44 -12.26 8.46 -2.58
N LEU A 45 -12.83 8.99 -3.66
CA LEU A 45 -13.63 10.20 -3.60
C LEU A 45 -15.02 9.92 -2.98
N HIS A 46 -15.66 10.97 -2.47
CA HIS A 46 -16.93 10.87 -1.71
C HIS A 46 -18.08 10.22 -2.49
N PHE A 47 -18.03 10.30 -3.83
CA PHE A 47 -19.08 9.80 -4.74
C PHE A 47 -18.58 8.75 -5.72
N GLU A 48 -17.54 7.99 -5.35
CA GLU A 48 -17.08 6.87 -6.18
C GLU A 48 -18.08 5.71 -6.22
N LYS A 49 -18.18 5.09 -7.39
CA LYS A 49 -19.12 3.99 -7.61
C LYS A 49 -18.66 2.73 -6.88
N GLY A 50 -19.59 2.04 -6.23
CA GLY A 50 -19.27 0.88 -5.39
C GLY A 50 -18.65 -0.32 -6.13
N TYR A 51 -18.83 -0.41 -7.45
CA TYR A 51 -18.26 -1.49 -8.26
C TYR A 51 -16.80 -1.25 -8.67
N GLU A 52 -16.23 -0.08 -8.40
CA GLU A 52 -14.84 0.21 -8.75
C GLU A 52 -13.85 -0.47 -7.80
N GLN A 53 -12.72 -0.92 -8.34
CA GLN A 53 -11.71 -1.64 -7.57
C GLN A 53 -11.03 -0.73 -6.54
N ASN A 54 -11.13 -1.11 -5.26
CA ASN A 54 -10.63 -0.37 -4.10
C ASN A 54 -9.12 -0.53 -3.85
N TRP A 55 -8.43 -1.36 -4.62
CA TRP A 55 -7.02 -1.69 -4.43
C TRP A 55 -6.20 -1.18 -5.62
N ARG A 56 -5.06 -0.57 -5.35
CA ARG A 56 -4.08 -0.20 -6.38
C ARG A 56 -3.58 -1.47 -7.07
N ARG A 57 -3.30 -1.37 -8.37
CA ARG A 57 -2.82 -2.53 -9.16
C ARG A 57 -1.38 -2.88 -8.82
N GLN A 58 -0.57 -1.87 -8.53
CA GLN A 58 0.83 -2.05 -8.14
C GLN A 58 0.96 -2.95 -6.90
N LEU A 59 1.85 -3.92 -7.01
CA LEU A 59 2.26 -4.82 -5.93
C LEU A 59 3.44 -4.23 -5.16
N PHE A 60 3.47 -4.52 -3.86
CA PHE A 60 4.49 -4.07 -2.92
C PHE A 60 4.90 -5.21 -2.00
N ILE A 61 6.08 -5.09 -1.41
CA ILE A 61 6.64 -6.06 -0.48
C ILE A 61 6.76 -5.40 0.89
N VAL A 62 6.24 -6.07 1.93
CA VAL A 62 6.46 -5.66 3.32
C VAL A 62 7.93 -5.88 3.66
N PHE A 63 8.68 -4.82 3.95
CA PHE A 63 10.09 -4.96 4.33
C PHE A 63 10.33 -4.73 5.83
N GLU A 64 9.45 -3.98 6.50
CA GLU A 64 9.59 -3.68 7.92
C GLU A 64 8.21 -3.67 8.61
N ILE A 65 8.17 -4.19 9.83
CA ILE A 65 7.00 -4.18 10.72
C ILE A 65 7.36 -3.34 11.94
N VAL A 66 6.70 -2.19 12.09
CA VAL A 66 6.91 -1.27 13.21
C VAL A 66 5.91 -1.59 14.32
N GLN A 67 6.42 -2.09 15.44
CA GLN A 67 5.62 -2.41 16.62
C GLN A 67 5.22 -1.13 17.38
N ARG A 68 4.20 -0.45 16.88
CA ARG A 68 3.48 0.64 17.56
C ARG A 68 2.02 0.23 17.79
N ILE A 69 1.26 1.04 18.52
CA ILE A 69 -0.17 0.78 18.74
C ILE A 69 -0.96 1.84 17.95
N PRO A 70 -1.66 1.47 16.86
CA PRO A 70 -1.69 0.15 16.20
C PRO A 70 -0.48 -0.11 15.30
N ILE A 71 -0.19 -1.38 15.00
CA ILE A 71 0.97 -1.80 14.17
C ILE A 71 0.91 -1.14 12.79
N VAL A 72 2.08 -0.77 12.29
CA VAL A 72 2.22 -0.33 10.90
C VAL A 72 3.34 -1.03 10.16
N TYR A 73 3.22 -1.00 8.84
CA TYR A 73 4.10 -1.67 7.90
C TYR A 73 4.78 -0.63 7.02
N ARG A 74 6.06 -0.83 6.72
CA ARG A 74 6.74 -0.12 5.65
C ARG A 74 6.91 -1.03 4.45
N LEU A 75 6.74 -0.44 3.28
CA LEU A 75 6.66 -1.15 2.01
C LEU A 75 7.76 -0.69 1.08
N LYS A 76 8.25 -1.63 0.27
CA LYS A 76 9.07 -1.37 -0.89
C LYS A 76 8.37 -1.89 -2.13
N ASP A 77 8.72 -1.37 -3.28
CA ASP A 77 8.22 -1.91 -4.54
C ASP A 77 8.95 -3.19 -4.97
N LEU A 78 8.56 -3.74 -6.12
CA LEU A 78 9.18 -4.95 -6.67
C LEU A 78 10.64 -4.73 -7.15
N GLN A 79 11.05 -3.48 -7.39
CA GLN A 79 12.43 -3.11 -7.73
C GLN A 79 13.30 -2.86 -6.49
N GLY A 80 12.71 -2.91 -5.29
CA GLY A 80 13.39 -2.73 -4.02
C GLY A 80 13.43 -1.29 -3.51
N GLU A 81 12.76 -0.35 -4.17
CA GLU A 81 12.69 1.03 -3.71
C GLU A 81 11.67 1.19 -2.58
N GLU A 82 12.10 1.79 -1.48
CA GLU A 82 11.25 2.07 -0.32
C GLU A 82 10.23 3.17 -0.64
N ILE A 83 9.00 2.95 -0.20
CA ILE A 83 7.92 3.90 -0.37
C ILE A 83 7.82 4.76 0.88
N LYS A 84 7.74 6.07 0.67
CA LYS A 84 7.60 7.02 1.76
C LYS A 84 6.27 6.80 2.48
N GLY A 85 6.36 6.59 3.79
CA GLY A 85 5.21 6.49 4.67
C GLY A 85 5.19 5.21 5.50
N SER A 86 4.06 4.97 6.16
CA SER A 86 3.80 3.72 6.88
C SER A 86 2.31 3.45 6.78
N TYR A 87 1.95 2.19 6.60
CA TYR A 87 0.59 1.77 6.31
C TYR A 87 0.03 0.95 7.45
N TYR A 88 -1.24 1.17 7.76
CA TYR A 88 -1.99 0.34 8.71
C TYR A 88 -2.39 -0.98 8.07
N GLU A 89 -2.68 -1.97 8.90
CA GLU A 89 -3.16 -3.28 8.44
C GLU A 89 -4.39 -3.18 7.53
N ALA A 90 -5.33 -2.29 7.85
CA ALA A 90 -6.57 -2.11 7.09
C ALA A 90 -6.36 -1.49 5.70
N GLU A 91 -5.20 -0.89 5.46
CA GLU A 91 -4.84 -0.28 4.17
C GLU A 91 -4.15 -1.27 3.23
N LEU A 92 -3.91 -2.50 3.71
CA LEU A 92 -3.15 -3.54 3.00
C LEU A 92 -4.00 -4.78 2.75
N GLN A 93 -3.83 -5.35 1.55
CA GLN A 93 -4.36 -6.65 1.19
C GLN A 93 -3.23 -7.56 0.76
N LYS A 94 -3.12 -8.75 1.37
CA LYS A 94 -2.18 -9.78 0.90
C LYS A 94 -2.54 -10.22 -0.50
N ASP A 95 -1.54 -10.34 -1.35
CA ASP A 95 -1.69 -10.77 -2.73
C ASP A 95 -0.52 -11.68 -3.14
N VAL A 96 -0.59 -12.24 -4.35
CA VAL A 96 0.45 -13.07 -4.96
C VAL A 96 0.81 -12.47 -6.31
N ASP A 97 2.09 -12.50 -6.66
CA ASP A 97 2.52 -12.14 -8.01
C ASP A 97 2.11 -13.26 -8.99
N SER A 98 1.09 -12.98 -9.80
CA SER A 98 0.61 -13.88 -10.85
C SER A 98 1.50 -13.92 -12.09
N GLY A 99 2.45 -12.98 -12.23
CA GLY A 99 3.20 -12.75 -13.46
C GLY A 99 2.39 -12.06 -14.56
N PHE A 100 1.09 -11.83 -14.35
CA PHE A 100 0.22 -11.17 -15.32
C PHE A 100 0.05 -9.69 -15.00
N TYR A 101 0.54 -8.84 -15.90
CA TYR A 101 0.51 -7.39 -15.77
C TYR A 101 -0.24 -6.77 -16.95
N PRO A 102 -1.47 -6.24 -16.74
CA PRO A 102 -2.22 -5.61 -17.81
C PRO A 102 -1.44 -4.44 -18.43
N VAL A 103 -1.38 -4.39 -19.76
CA VAL A 103 -0.75 -3.30 -20.50
C VAL A 103 -1.71 -2.13 -20.61
N GLU A 104 -1.22 -0.93 -20.30
CA GLU A 104 -1.92 0.33 -20.53
C GLU A 104 -1.75 0.78 -21.98
N ASN A 105 -0.49 0.91 -22.40
CA ASN A 105 -0.12 1.39 -23.74
C ASN A 105 1.15 0.69 -24.25
N VAL A 106 1.23 0.49 -25.56
CA VAL A 106 2.47 0.10 -26.25
C VAL A 106 3.16 1.38 -26.71
N ILE A 107 4.39 1.61 -26.24
CA ILE A 107 5.14 2.86 -26.51
C ILE A 107 6.04 2.69 -27.74
N LYS A 108 6.70 1.54 -27.86
CA LYS A 108 7.58 1.22 -29.00
C LYS A 108 7.44 -0.24 -29.40
N GLN A 109 7.82 -0.52 -30.64
CA GLN A 109 7.94 -1.87 -31.18
C GLN A 109 9.31 -2.01 -31.84
N ARG A 110 9.95 -3.18 -31.70
CA ARG A 110 11.18 -3.51 -32.41
C ARG A 110 11.19 -4.98 -32.83
N ILE A 111 12.07 -5.31 -33.76
CA ILE A 111 12.38 -6.69 -34.12
C ILE A 111 13.83 -6.97 -33.71
N ARG A 112 14.04 -7.98 -32.86
CA ARG A 112 15.37 -8.40 -32.41
C ARG A 112 15.51 -9.90 -32.64
N GLY A 113 16.47 -10.29 -33.49
CA GLY A 113 16.68 -11.71 -33.82
C GLY A 113 15.45 -12.39 -34.43
N GLY A 114 14.62 -11.65 -35.18
CA GLY A 114 13.38 -12.15 -35.78
C GLY A 114 12.17 -12.20 -34.83
N ILE A 115 12.34 -11.89 -33.55
CA ILE A 115 11.25 -11.81 -32.56
C ILE A 115 10.77 -10.37 -32.46
N THR A 116 9.45 -10.18 -32.51
CA THR A 116 8.85 -8.86 -32.26
C THR A 116 8.76 -8.64 -30.75
N GLU A 117 9.33 -7.53 -30.29
CA GLU A 117 9.27 -7.08 -28.90
C GLU A 117 8.53 -5.73 -28.83
N TYR A 118 7.84 -5.52 -27.72
CA TYR A 118 7.05 -4.32 -27.46
C TYR A 118 7.50 -3.67 -26.16
N PHE A 119 7.83 -2.38 -26.19
CA PHE A 119 8.10 -1.60 -25.00
C PHE A 119 6.78 -1.08 -24.44
N VAL A 120 6.38 -1.59 -23.28
CA VAL A 120 5.02 -1.37 -22.74
C VAL A 120 5.01 -0.52 -21.49
N LYS A 121 3.92 0.23 -21.33
CA LYS A 121 3.50 0.84 -20.07
C LYS A 121 2.55 -0.11 -19.37
N PHE A 122 2.89 -0.60 -18.18
CA PHE A 122 1.98 -1.42 -17.38
C PHE A 122 0.92 -0.57 -16.67
N LEU A 123 -0.33 -1.03 -16.70
CA LEU A 123 -1.49 -0.33 -16.19
C LEU A 123 -1.46 -0.24 -14.67
N GLY A 124 -1.39 1.00 -14.17
CA GLY A 124 -1.34 1.29 -12.74
C GLY A 124 0.06 1.15 -12.12
N TYR A 125 1.12 1.05 -12.93
CA TYR A 125 2.51 1.06 -12.50
C TYR A 125 3.22 2.35 -12.94
N PRO A 126 4.23 2.85 -12.20
CA PRO A 126 5.10 3.95 -12.64
C PRO A 126 5.94 3.60 -13.89
N GLU A 127 6.44 4.61 -14.61
CA GLU A 127 7.16 4.40 -15.90
C GLU A 127 8.49 3.66 -15.75
N LYS A 128 9.11 3.70 -14.56
CA LYS A 128 10.31 2.93 -14.26
C LYS A 128 10.12 1.40 -14.35
N PHE A 129 8.86 0.94 -14.38
CA PHE A 129 8.52 -0.47 -14.59
C PHE A 129 8.29 -0.81 -16.06
N ASN A 130 8.37 0.15 -16.98
CA ASN A 130 8.21 -0.13 -18.40
C ASN A 130 9.32 -1.07 -18.86
N ASP A 131 8.95 -2.10 -19.63
CA ASP A 131 9.89 -3.10 -20.10
C ASP A 131 9.56 -3.60 -21.51
N TRP A 132 10.51 -4.25 -22.16
CA TRP A 132 10.33 -4.96 -23.41
C TRP A 132 9.73 -6.33 -23.15
N VAL A 133 8.52 -6.55 -23.65
CA VAL A 133 7.82 -7.84 -23.58
C VAL A 133 7.62 -8.43 -24.96
N THR A 134 7.64 -9.76 -25.06
CA THR A 134 7.42 -10.50 -26.31
C THR A 134 5.97 -10.92 -26.47
N ASP A 135 5.27 -11.22 -25.36
CA ASP A 135 3.88 -11.66 -25.36
C ASP A 135 2.96 -10.54 -24.83
N ILE A 136 2.03 -10.10 -25.68
CA ILE A 136 0.93 -9.21 -25.30
C ILE A 136 -0.36 -9.91 -25.69
N GLN A 137 -1.11 -10.35 -24.68
CA GLN A 137 -2.46 -10.84 -24.88
C GLN A 137 -3.41 -9.67 -25.04
N LYS A 138 -4.11 -9.60 -26.16
CA LYS A 138 -5.25 -8.70 -26.31
C LYS A 138 -6.42 -9.32 -25.54
N VAL A 139 -6.89 -8.59 -24.53
CA VAL A 139 -8.14 -8.89 -23.80
C VAL A 139 -9.31 -8.37 -24.61
#